data_AF-A0A927FKQ6-F1
#
_entry.id   AF-A0A927FKQ6-F1
#
_cell.length_a   1.000
_cell.length_b   1.000
_cell.length_c   1.000
_cell.angle_alpha   90.00
_cell.angle_beta   90.00
_cell.angle_gamma   90.00
#
_symmetry.space_group_name_H-M   'P 1'
#
loop_
_entity.id
_entity.type
_entity.pdbx_description
1 polymer ?
#
loop_
_entity_poly.entity_id
_entity_poly.type
_entity_poly.pdbx_seq_one_letter_code
_entity_poly.pdbx_strand_id
1 'polypeptide(L)'
;MDSEMSVITGDDSSDEVRQWWHPPDNEVPAVLDPQVLAATADAAVTLAPVRVFSTGVELTVECRRRVPLHGDPTARAFIRQQVFVGVELADGRRVVAERLRPPSEDYSLRQRSGGSDDLCATFVYWLSPTPPPGDLVVVVHAVDLDLPEARVTLAAADLAAARDRVVELWPWAPPPAFDYPSDPEPEAPAGGWFAEVEPSA
;
A
#
# COMPACT_ATOMS: atom_id res chain seq x y z
N MET A 1 16.49 -32.41 40.51
CA MET A 1 17.09 -31.60 39.43
C MET A 1 16.04 -31.56 38.35
N ASP A 2 15.06 -30.70 38.57
CA ASP A 2 13.95 -30.43 37.67
C ASP A 2 14.48 -29.55 36.54
N SER A 3 14.48 -30.09 35.33
CA SER A 3 14.70 -29.30 34.12
C SER A 3 13.37 -28.64 33.76
N GLU A 4 13.25 -27.35 34.06
CA GLU A 4 12.22 -26.50 33.51
C GLU A 4 12.37 -26.48 31.97
N MET A 5 11.42 -27.12 31.28
CA MET A 5 11.19 -26.90 29.86
C MET A 5 10.67 -25.47 29.71
N SER A 6 11.56 -24.58 29.26
CA SER A 6 11.18 -23.28 28.73
C SER A 6 10.31 -23.50 27.49
N VAL A 7 9.02 -23.22 27.63
CA VAL A 7 8.08 -23.15 26.52
C VAL A 7 8.42 -21.88 25.74
N ILE A 8 9.05 -22.05 24.58
CA ILE A 8 9.19 -20.97 23.60
C ILE A 8 7.79 -20.73 23.02
N THR A 9 7.16 -19.62 23.41
CA THR A 9 5.95 -19.06 22.82
C THR A 9 6.22 -18.69 21.36
N GLY A 10 5.84 -19.57 20.44
CA GLY A 10 5.95 -19.37 18.99
C GLY A 10 4.70 -18.76 18.37
N ASP A 11 4.21 -17.64 18.92
CA ASP A 11 2.97 -16.97 18.47
C ASP A 11 3.22 -15.49 18.08
N ASP A 12 3.98 -14.72 18.87
CA ASP A 12 4.27 -13.30 18.56
C ASP A 12 5.05 -13.09 17.25
N SER A 13 5.96 -14.03 16.92
CA SER A 13 6.85 -13.85 15.77
C SER A 13 6.15 -13.98 14.42
N SER A 14 5.00 -14.66 14.31
CA SER A 14 4.23 -14.72 13.06
C SER A 14 3.48 -13.43 12.76
N ASP A 15 3.13 -12.68 13.80
CA ASP A 15 2.17 -11.58 13.75
C ASP A 15 2.88 -10.27 13.49
N GLU A 16 3.99 -10.04 14.22
CA GLU A 16 4.96 -8.99 13.89
C GLU A 16 5.45 -9.15 12.46
N VAL A 17 5.77 -10.38 12.05
CA VAL A 17 6.12 -10.66 10.65
C VAL A 17 4.95 -10.25 9.76
N ARG A 18 3.71 -10.71 9.98
CA ARG A 18 2.57 -10.35 9.11
C ARG A 18 2.34 -8.84 8.92
N GLN A 19 2.40 -8.06 10.00
CA GLN A 19 2.24 -6.60 9.97
C GLN A 19 3.33 -5.93 9.12
N TRP A 20 4.51 -6.55 9.02
CA TRP A 20 5.55 -6.08 8.11
C TRP A 20 5.19 -6.28 6.63
N TRP A 21 4.45 -7.34 6.28
CA TRP A 21 4.20 -7.70 4.87
C TRP A 21 2.88 -7.15 4.30
N HIS A 22 1.88 -6.88 5.15
CA HIS A 22 0.53 -6.48 4.72
C HIS A 22 -0.13 -5.49 5.70
N PRO A 23 -1.00 -4.59 5.22
CA PRO A 23 -1.95 -3.88 6.08
C PRO A 23 -2.84 -4.87 6.84
N PRO A 24 -3.33 -4.50 8.04
CA PRO A 24 -4.26 -5.32 8.80
C PRO A 24 -5.59 -5.44 8.05
N ASP A 25 -6.18 -6.64 8.05
CA ASP A 25 -7.47 -6.95 7.41
C ASP A 25 -8.67 -6.68 8.33
N ASN A 26 -8.41 -6.48 9.63
CA ASN A 26 -9.39 -6.21 10.66
C ASN A 26 -9.62 -4.72 10.95
N GLU A 27 -9.14 -3.83 10.09
CA GLU A 27 -9.24 -2.37 10.27
C GLU A 27 -9.83 -1.67 9.05
N VAL A 28 -10.61 -0.61 9.31
CA VAL A 28 -10.90 0.44 8.33
C VAL A 28 -9.86 1.54 8.52
N PRO A 29 -9.01 1.82 7.50
CA PRO A 29 -8.02 2.87 7.62
C PRO A 29 -8.68 4.24 7.55
N ALA A 30 -8.09 5.20 8.25
CA ALA A 30 -8.36 6.60 8.00
C ALA A 30 -7.67 7.06 6.71
N VAL A 31 -8.20 8.09 6.07
CA VAL A 31 -7.72 8.58 4.78
C VAL A 31 -7.24 10.01 4.88
N LEU A 32 -6.10 10.32 4.25
CA LEU A 32 -5.65 11.67 3.96
C LEU A 32 -5.92 12.02 2.50
N ASP A 33 -6.15 13.30 2.23
CA ASP A 33 -6.48 13.78 0.89
C ASP A 33 -5.34 13.56 -0.13
N PRO A 34 -5.69 13.30 -1.40
CA PRO A 34 -4.71 13.09 -2.45
C PRO A 34 -3.88 14.35 -2.71
N GLN A 35 -2.64 14.17 -3.18
CA GLN A 35 -1.69 15.24 -3.44
C GLN A 35 -1.12 15.13 -4.86
N VAL A 36 -0.90 16.26 -5.53
CA VAL A 36 -0.13 16.29 -6.77
C VAL A 36 1.34 16.43 -6.42
N LEU A 37 2.16 15.46 -6.82
CA LEU A 37 3.61 15.45 -6.57
C LEU A 37 4.34 16.29 -7.63
N ALA A 38 4.05 16.03 -8.90
CA ALA A 38 4.60 16.79 -10.03
C ALA A 38 3.65 16.71 -11.23
N ALA A 39 3.66 17.73 -12.07
CA ALA A 39 2.90 17.75 -13.31
C ALA A 39 3.57 18.63 -14.38
N THR A 40 3.40 18.21 -15.63
CA THR A 40 3.67 18.98 -16.85
C THR A 40 2.38 19.06 -17.68
N ALA A 41 2.46 19.56 -18.92
CA ALA A 41 1.33 19.54 -19.84
C ALA A 41 0.94 18.11 -20.29
N ASP A 42 1.88 17.16 -20.22
CA ASP A 42 1.76 15.84 -20.83
C ASP A 42 1.81 14.68 -19.83
N ALA A 43 2.25 14.91 -18.60
CA ALA A 43 2.32 13.90 -17.56
C ALA A 43 2.06 14.47 -16.16
N ALA A 44 1.62 13.62 -15.24
CA ALA A 44 1.49 13.95 -13.83
C ALA A 44 1.80 12.73 -12.96
N VAL A 45 2.33 13.00 -11.78
CA VAL A 45 2.48 12.02 -10.70
C VAL A 45 1.68 12.54 -9.52
N THR A 46 0.81 11.69 -8.98
CA THR A 46 -0.03 12.01 -7.83
C THR A 46 0.14 10.95 -6.75
N LEU A 47 0.07 11.39 -5.50
CA LEU A 47 -0.20 10.53 -4.36
C LEU A 47 -1.72 10.45 -4.24
N ALA A 48 -2.30 9.28 -4.51
CA ALA A 48 -3.73 9.05 -4.27
C ALA A 48 -4.02 9.14 -2.75
N PRO A 49 -5.29 9.09 -2.32
CA PRO A 49 -5.61 9.22 -0.91
C PRO A 49 -4.79 8.23 -0.06
N VAL A 50 -4.07 8.74 0.93
CA VAL A 50 -3.17 7.94 1.77
C VAL A 50 -4.00 7.22 2.81
N ARG A 51 -3.80 5.90 2.96
CA ARG A 51 -4.53 5.08 3.93
C ARG A 51 -3.65 4.83 5.14
N VAL A 52 -4.08 5.33 6.28
CA VAL A 52 -3.37 5.22 7.55
C VAL A 52 -4.04 4.13 8.38
N PHE A 53 -3.25 3.16 8.79
CA PHE A 53 -3.63 2.04 9.66
C PHE A 53 -2.92 2.19 11.01
N SER A 54 -3.30 1.37 12.00
CA SER A 54 -2.63 1.41 13.32
C SER A 54 -1.17 0.94 13.25
N THR A 55 -0.86 0.04 12.30
CA THR A 55 0.43 -0.66 12.14
C THR A 55 1.28 -0.15 10.97
N GLY A 56 0.79 0.81 10.19
CA GLY A 56 1.54 1.35 9.06
C GLY A 56 0.76 2.31 8.18
N VAL A 57 1.33 2.60 7.01
CA VAL A 57 0.75 3.53 6.03
C VAL A 57 0.79 2.90 4.64
N GLU A 58 -0.36 2.88 3.96
CA GLU A 58 -0.44 2.50 2.55
C GLU A 58 -0.41 3.74 1.65
N LEU A 59 0.54 3.76 0.73
CA LEU A 59 0.78 4.83 -0.23
C LEU A 59 0.44 4.34 -1.63
N THR A 60 -0.41 5.07 -2.34
CA THR A 60 -0.71 4.78 -3.75
C THR A 60 -0.15 5.89 -4.62
N VAL A 61 0.84 5.57 -5.44
CA VAL A 61 1.41 6.48 -6.43
C VAL A 61 0.76 6.20 -7.79
N GLU A 62 0.18 7.24 -8.39
CA GLU A 62 -0.35 7.18 -9.74
C GLU A 62 0.48 8.05 -10.68
N CYS A 63 0.83 7.48 -11.82
CA CYS A 63 1.47 8.16 -12.93
C CYS A 63 0.46 8.26 -14.05
N ARG A 64 0.17 9.46 -14.53
CA ARG A 64 -0.78 9.72 -15.62
C ARG A 64 -0.07 10.38 -16.78
N ARG A 65 -0.52 10.06 -17.99
CA ARG A 65 -0.05 10.63 -19.25
C ARG A 65 -1.22 11.11 -20.08
N ARG A 66 -0.98 12.17 -20.84
CA ARG A 66 -1.94 12.69 -21.82
C ARG A 66 -1.96 11.86 -23.10
N VAL A 67 -0.81 11.35 -23.53
CA VAL A 67 -0.63 10.61 -24.78
C VAL A 67 -0.22 9.17 -24.49
N PRO A 68 -0.91 8.18 -25.09
CA PRO A 68 -0.64 6.78 -24.84
C PRO A 68 0.72 6.36 -25.43
N LEU A 69 1.38 5.44 -24.73
CA LEU A 69 2.49 4.66 -25.29
C LEU A 69 1.92 3.75 -26.39
N HIS A 70 1.95 4.18 -27.65
CA HIS A 70 1.40 3.39 -28.73
C HIS A 70 2.14 2.05 -28.88
N GLY A 71 1.42 0.94 -28.67
CA GLY A 71 1.67 -0.34 -29.33
C GLY A 71 2.92 -1.12 -28.91
N ASP A 72 3.68 -0.67 -27.91
CA ASP A 72 4.85 -1.39 -27.40
C ASP A 72 4.58 -1.99 -26.01
N PRO A 73 4.33 -3.31 -25.90
CA PRO A 73 4.20 -4.00 -24.62
C PRO A 73 5.44 -3.82 -23.72
N THR A 74 6.61 -3.61 -24.31
CA THR A 74 7.86 -3.37 -23.59
C THR A 74 7.85 -2.02 -22.89
N ALA A 75 7.22 -0.99 -23.47
CA ALA A 75 7.09 0.34 -22.88
C ALA A 75 6.18 0.33 -21.62
N ARG A 76 5.16 -0.54 -21.57
CA ARG A 76 4.32 -0.73 -20.37
C ARG A 76 5.09 -1.34 -19.20
N ALA A 77 5.92 -2.34 -19.47
CA ALA A 77 6.81 -2.92 -18.47
C ALA A 77 7.89 -1.92 -18.01
N PHE A 78 8.28 -0.99 -18.89
CA PHE A 78 9.34 -0.01 -18.67
C PHE A 78 8.95 1.06 -17.64
N ILE A 79 7.72 1.61 -17.68
CA ILE A 79 7.25 2.57 -16.66
C ILE A 79 7.38 1.98 -15.25
N ARG A 80 7.09 0.69 -15.07
CA ARG A 80 7.24 0.03 -13.76
C ARG A 80 8.69 0.02 -13.28
N GLN A 81 9.68 0.09 -14.15
CA GLN A 81 11.10 0.02 -13.79
C GLN A 81 11.72 1.39 -13.50
N GLN A 82 11.04 2.48 -13.84
CA GLN A 82 11.61 3.84 -13.79
C GLN A 82 10.87 4.80 -12.84
N VAL A 83 9.90 4.28 -12.06
CA VAL A 83 9.28 5.00 -10.95
C VAL A 83 9.94 4.55 -9.65
N PHE A 84 10.70 5.46 -9.05
CA PHE A 84 11.34 5.30 -7.76
C PHE A 84 10.50 5.96 -6.68
N VAL A 85 10.24 5.23 -5.59
CA VAL A 85 9.47 5.71 -4.44
C VAL A 85 10.29 5.48 -3.17
N GLY A 86 10.32 6.49 -2.33
CA GLY A 86 10.91 6.42 -0.99
C GLY A 86 10.19 7.34 -0.03
N VAL A 87 10.55 7.22 1.24
CA VAL A 87 10.08 8.09 2.31
C VAL A 87 11.25 8.53 3.18
N GLU A 88 11.14 9.74 3.73
CA GLU A 88 11.98 10.24 4.82
C GLU A 88 11.14 10.34 6.08
N LEU A 89 11.58 9.67 7.14
CA LEU A 89 10.93 9.63 8.45
C LEU A 89 11.32 10.85 9.28
N ALA A 90 10.53 11.17 10.30
CA ALA A 90 10.78 12.31 11.19
C ALA A 90 12.13 12.27 11.94
N ASP A 91 12.73 11.09 12.09
CA ASP A 91 14.05 10.89 12.68
C ASP A 91 15.21 10.98 11.67
N GLY A 92 14.92 11.32 10.42
CA GLY A 92 15.88 11.46 9.32
C GLY A 92 16.24 10.16 8.61
N ARG A 93 15.71 9.00 9.04
CA ARG A 93 15.90 7.74 8.31
C ARG A 93 15.19 7.79 6.96
N ARG A 94 15.80 7.17 5.96
CA ARG A 94 15.26 7.06 4.60
C ARG A 94 14.95 5.61 4.27
N VAL A 95 13.72 5.36 3.85
CA VAL A 95 13.25 4.04 3.45
C VAL A 95 12.90 4.11 1.98
N VAL A 96 13.50 3.24 1.17
CA VAL A 96 13.23 3.16 -0.27
C VAL A 96 12.47 1.88 -0.58
N ALA A 97 11.67 1.90 -1.64
CA ALA A 97 10.95 0.71 -2.06
C ALA A 97 11.93 -0.47 -2.30
N GLU A 98 11.57 -1.66 -1.83
CA GLU A 98 12.42 -2.88 -1.79
C GLU A 98 13.18 -3.21 -3.08
N ARG A 99 12.68 -2.76 -4.24
CA ARG A 99 13.40 -2.88 -5.53
C ARG A 99 14.79 -2.24 -5.54
N LEU A 100 15.04 -1.27 -4.65
CA LEU A 100 16.28 -0.51 -4.60
C LEU A 100 17.26 -1.00 -3.53
N ARG A 101 16.75 -1.57 -2.43
CA ARG A 101 17.56 -2.06 -1.30
C ARG A 101 16.83 -3.17 -0.55
N PRO A 102 17.56 -4.13 0.05
CA PRO A 102 16.95 -5.05 1.01
C PRO A 102 16.27 -4.24 2.12
N PRO A 103 15.15 -4.74 2.68
CA PRO A 103 14.47 -4.08 3.78
C PRO A 103 15.44 -3.86 4.93
N SER A 104 15.34 -2.69 5.58
CA SER A 104 16.06 -2.45 6.82
C SER A 104 15.41 -3.26 7.94
N GLU A 105 16.18 -3.58 8.99
CA GLU A 105 15.64 -4.29 10.17
C GLU A 105 14.66 -3.42 10.98
N ASP A 106 14.53 -2.13 10.66
CA ASP A 106 13.65 -1.21 11.40
C ASP A 106 12.36 -0.86 10.64
N TYR A 107 12.46 -0.65 9.32
CA TYR A 107 11.36 -0.24 8.45
C TYR A 107 11.47 -0.86 7.06
N SER A 108 10.31 -1.11 6.46
CA SER A 108 10.17 -1.60 5.10
C SER A 108 9.17 -0.76 4.30
N LEU A 109 9.49 -0.48 3.04
CA LEU A 109 8.56 0.08 2.07
C LEU A 109 8.40 -0.92 0.94
N ARG A 110 7.29 -1.66 0.93
CA ARG A 110 7.11 -2.82 0.06
C ARG A 110 6.04 -2.58 -0.96
N GLN A 111 6.35 -2.82 -2.24
CA GLN A 111 5.35 -2.75 -3.29
C GLN A 111 4.41 -3.96 -3.19
N ARG A 112 3.12 -3.69 -2.97
CA ARG A 112 2.07 -4.70 -2.75
C ARG A 112 1.39 -5.10 -4.05
N SER A 113 0.99 -4.11 -4.82
CA SER A 113 0.26 -4.29 -6.06
C SER A 113 0.63 -3.17 -7.03
N GLY A 114 0.20 -3.34 -8.27
CA GLY A 114 0.29 -2.28 -9.25
C GLY A 114 -0.39 -2.68 -10.55
N GLY A 115 -0.96 -1.68 -11.21
CA GLY A 115 -1.61 -1.78 -12.51
C GLY A 115 -0.93 -0.84 -13.48
N SER A 116 -1.01 -1.13 -14.78
CA SER A 116 -0.67 -0.14 -15.80
C SER A 116 -1.48 -0.41 -17.04
N ASP A 117 -2.03 0.65 -17.60
CA ASP A 117 -2.47 0.73 -18.99
C ASP A 117 -1.58 1.73 -19.75
N ASP A 118 -2.01 2.17 -20.94
CA ASP A 118 -1.24 3.08 -21.79
C ASP A 118 -1.17 4.53 -21.29
N LEU A 119 -2.08 4.92 -20.40
CA LEU A 119 -2.25 6.29 -19.92
C LEU A 119 -2.04 6.42 -18.41
N CYS A 120 -2.21 5.34 -17.67
CA CYS A 120 -2.16 5.32 -16.22
C CYS A 120 -1.31 4.15 -15.71
N ALA A 121 -0.44 4.40 -14.75
CA ALA A 121 0.22 3.38 -13.95
C ALA A 121 -0.01 3.65 -12.48
N THR A 122 -0.39 2.63 -11.73
CA THR A 122 -0.68 2.69 -10.30
C THR A 122 0.26 1.75 -9.56
N PHE A 123 0.83 2.24 -8.46
CA PHE A 123 1.73 1.49 -7.59
C PHE A 123 1.28 1.64 -6.14
N VAL A 124 1.02 0.52 -5.47
CA VAL A 124 0.60 0.50 -4.06
C VAL A 124 1.76 0.01 -3.21
N TYR A 125 2.11 0.78 -2.19
CA TYR A 125 3.20 0.50 -1.27
C TYR A 125 2.69 0.43 0.16
N TRP A 126 3.25 -0.49 0.94
CA TRP A 126 3.05 -0.61 2.38
C TRP A 126 4.31 -0.16 3.10
N LEU A 127 4.18 0.87 3.93
CA LEU A 127 5.21 1.32 4.87
C LEU A 127 4.91 0.73 6.25
N SER A 128 5.83 -0.08 6.75
CA SER A 128 5.72 -0.76 8.04
C SER A 128 7.07 -0.79 8.78
N PRO A 129 7.05 -0.82 10.13
CA PRO A 129 5.90 -0.57 10.98
C PRO A 129 5.47 0.92 10.92
N THR A 130 4.51 1.32 11.75
CA THR A 130 4.05 2.70 11.88
C THR A 130 5.23 3.69 12.00
N PRO A 131 5.31 4.71 11.13
CA PRO A 131 6.43 5.66 11.17
C PRO A 131 6.44 6.45 12.48
N PRO A 132 7.62 6.88 12.96
CA PRO A 132 7.74 7.58 14.23
C PRO A 132 6.90 8.87 14.21
N PRO A 133 6.46 9.38 15.38
CA PRO A 133 5.72 10.64 15.45
C PRO A 133 6.49 11.78 14.78
N GLY A 134 5.83 12.48 13.86
CA GLY A 134 6.41 13.59 13.10
C GLY A 134 6.00 13.54 11.63
N ASP A 135 6.58 14.45 10.86
CA ASP A 135 6.31 14.57 9.43
C ASP A 135 6.83 13.34 8.68
N LEU A 136 6.07 12.90 7.68
CA LEU A 136 6.50 11.87 6.73
C LEU A 136 6.65 12.49 5.35
N VAL A 137 7.86 12.50 4.80
CA VAL A 137 8.10 13.03 3.45
C VAL A 137 8.05 11.88 2.47
N VAL A 138 7.11 11.91 1.52
CA VAL A 138 7.07 10.97 0.40
C VAL A 138 7.85 11.56 -0.76
N VAL A 139 8.78 10.76 -1.30
CA VAL A 139 9.66 11.14 -2.41
C VAL A 139 9.36 10.23 -3.60
N VAL A 140 9.14 10.83 -4.76
CA VAL A 140 8.90 10.09 -6.01
C VAL A 140 9.75 10.67 -7.14
N HIS A 141 10.35 9.79 -7.92
CA HIS A 141 11.04 10.16 -9.15
C HIS A 141 10.59 9.23 -10.29
N ALA A 142 9.88 9.78 -11.26
CA ALA A 142 9.40 9.06 -12.44
C ALA A 142 10.22 9.48 -13.67
N VAL A 143 11.37 8.82 -13.87
CA VAL A 143 12.42 9.26 -14.81
C VAL A 143 11.90 9.36 -16.26
N ASP A 144 11.04 8.44 -16.68
CA ASP A 144 10.51 8.39 -18.05
C ASP A 144 9.44 9.44 -18.36
N LEU A 145 8.95 10.16 -17.36
CA LEU A 145 7.89 11.15 -17.54
C LEU A 145 8.42 12.57 -17.72
N ASP A 146 9.74 12.74 -17.77
CA ASP A 146 10.40 14.06 -17.80
C ASP A 146 9.92 14.97 -16.66
N LEU A 147 9.65 14.36 -15.50
CA LEU A 147 9.24 15.04 -14.29
C LEU A 147 10.43 15.11 -13.32
N PRO A 148 10.64 16.25 -12.64
CA PRO A 148 11.66 16.33 -11.61
C PRO A 148 11.31 15.39 -10.44
N GLU A 149 12.33 15.04 -9.65
CA GLU A 149 12.10 14.41 -8.34
C GLU A 149 11.18 15.29 -7.50
N ALA A 150 10.09 14.70 -7.04
CA ALA A 150 9.03 15.36 -6.33
C ALA A 150 9.00 14.91 -4.87
N ARG A 151 8.56 15.83 -4.00
CA ARG A 151 8.40 15.59 -2.56
C ARG A 151 7.06 16.14 -2.11
N VAL A 152 6.39 15.42 -1.24
CA VAL A 152 5.26 15.93 -0.46
C VAL A 152 5.42 15.56 1.00
N THR A 153 5.09 16.48 1.89
CA THR A 153 5.11 16.24 3.34
C THR A 153 3.71 15.92 3.81
N LEU A 154 3.52 14.76 4.41
CA LEU A 154 2.34 14.45 5.21
C LEU A 154 2.61 14.97 6.62
N ALA A 155 1.84 15.97 7.05
CA ALA A 155 2.07 16.65 8.31
C ALA A 155 1.86 15.71 9.51
N ALA A 156 2.69 15.86 10.54
CA ALA A 156 2.62 15.08 11.77
C ALA A 156 1.21 15.11 12.39
N ALA A 157 0.58 16.28 12.39
CA ALA A 157 -0.76 16.47 12.94
C ALA A 157 -1.83 15.70 12.15
N ASP A 158 -1.73 15.66 10.82
CA ASP A 158 -2.67 14.95 9.97
C ASP A 158 -2.53 13.44 10.12
N LEU A 159 -1.29 12.95 10.19
CA LEU A 159 -0.99 11.54 10.44
C LEU A 159 -1.48 11.10 11.82
N ALA A 160 -1.24 11.90 12.86
CA ALA A 160 -1.73 11.62 14.20
C ALA A 160 -3.26 11.61 14.24
N ALA A 161 -3.90 12.65 13.69
CA ALA A 161 -5.36 12.73 13.65
C ALA A 161 -5.98 11.60 12.82
N ALA A 162 -5.32 11.14 11.76
CA ALA A 162 -5.77 9.98 10.98
C ALA A 162 -5.66 8.68 11.78
N ARG A 163 -4.56 8.47 12.51
CA ARG A 163 -4.40 7.29 13.40
C ARG A 163 -5.52 7.21 14.44
N ASP A 164 -5.92 8.34 15.02
CA ASP A 164 -7.02 8.41 15.98
C ASP A 164 -8.40 8.07 15.37
N ARG A 165 -8.52 8.03 14.04
CA ARG A 165 -9.75 7.69 13.30
C ARG A 165 -9.76 6.28 12.73
N VAL A 166 -8.70 5.50 12.93
CA VAL A 166 -8.68 4.08 12.51
C VAL A 166 -9.75 3.32 13.29
N VAL A 167 -10.54 2.53 12.59
CA VAL A 167 -11.62 1.74 13.20
C VAL A 167 -11.24 0.27 13.14
N GLU A 168 -11.06 -0.35 14.30
CA GLU A 168 -10.98 -1.81 14.41
C GLU A 168 -12.37 -2.40 14.20
N LEU A 169 -12.50 -3.29 13.21
CA LEU A 169 -13.75 -3.96 12.86
C LEU A 169 -13.99 -5.18 13.76
N TRP A 170 -12.94 -5.93 14.05
CA TRP A 170 -12.93 -7.08 14.95
C TRP A 170 -11.54 -7.24 15.58
N PRO A 171 -11.46 -7.87 16.77
CA PRO A 171 -10.17 -8.22 17.36
C PRO A 171 -9.34 -9.01 16.38
N TRP A 172 -8.08 -8.61 16.20
CA TRP A 172 -7.16 -9.36 15.35
C TRP A 172 -7.00 -10.79 15.88
N ALA A 173 -7.01 -11.76 14.96
CA ALA A 173 -6.72 -13.16 15.26
C ALA A 173 -5.91 -13.77 14.10
N PRO A 174 -4.97 -14.69 14.37
CA PRO A 174 -4.23 -15.36 13.31
C PRO A 174 -5.21 -16.11 12.41
N PRO A 175 -5.08 -16.01 11.09
CA PRO A 175 -6.01 -16.69 10.19
C PRO A 175 -5.91 -18.20 10.40
N PRO A 176 -7.05 -18.89 10.41
CA PRO A 176 -7.08 -20.33 10.61
C PRO A 176 -6.34 -21.04 9.46
N ALA A 177 -5.84 -22.24 9.73
CA ALA A 177 -5.38 -23.12 8.67
C ALA A 177 -6.57 -23.44 7.76
N PHE A 178 -6.59 -22.88 6.55
CA PHE A 178 -7.67 -23.11 5.59
C PHE A 178 -7.49 -24.45 4.88
N ASP A 179 -8.52 -25.28 4.93
CA ASP A 179 -8.84 -26.24 3.89
C ASP A 179 -9.92 -25.57 3.03
N TYR A 180 -9.69 -25.39 1.74
CA TYR A 180 -10.66 -24.76 0.83
C TYR A 180 -11.54 -25.85 0.22
N PRO A 181 -12.73 -26.17 0.78
CA PRO A 181 -13.71 -26.88 -0.02
C PRO A 181 -14.05 -26.01 -1.24
N SER A 182 -14.30 -26.65 -2.37
CA SER A 182 -14.90 -25.95 -3.51
C SER A 182 -16.33 -25.58 -3.12
N ASP A 183 -16.53 -24.35 -2.64
CA ASP A 183 -17.87 -23.84 -2.40
C ASP A 183 -18.63 -23.73 -3.73
N PRO A 184 -19.94 -24.05 -3.75
CA PRO A 184 -20.76 -23.84 -4.93
C PRO A 184 -20.80 -22.35 -5.29
N GLU A 185 -20.96 -22.07 -6.58
CA GLU A 185 -21.09 -20.69 -7.07
C GLU A 185 -22.27 -19.99 -6.37
N PRO A 186 -22.08 -18.77 -5.83
CA PRO A 186 -23.13 -18.08 -5.10
C PRO A 186 -24.24 -17.64 -6.05
N GLU A 187 -25.48 -18.03 -5.77
CA GLU A 187 -26.66 -17.53 -6.48
C GLU A 187 -27.04 -16.11 -5.99
N ALA A 188 -27.43 -15.23 -6.91
CA ALA A 188 -27.89 -13.90 -6.55
C ALA A 188 -29.15 -13.96 -5.65
N PRO A 189 -29.25 -13.14 -4.58
CA PRO A 189 -30.44 -13.11 -3.76
C PRO A 189 -31.68 -12.72 -4.56
N ALA A 190 -32.69 -13.59 -4.57
CA ALA A 190 -33.93 -13.34 -5.31
C ALA A 190 -34.59 -12.02 -4.90
N GLY A 191 -35.02 -11.23 -5.89
CA GLY A 191 -35.68 -9.94 -5.67
C GLY A 191 -34.76 -8.82 -5.18
N GLY A 192 -33.45 -9.03 -5.15
CA GLY A 192 -32.46 -7.98 -4.91
C GLY A 192 -31.95 -7.35 -6.21
N TRP A 193 -31.28 -6.21 -6.08
CA TRP A 193 -30.65 -5.47 -7.18
C TRP A 193 -29.80 -6.34 -8.12
N PHE A 194 -29.10 -7.34 -7.57
CA PHE A 194 -28.25 -8.24 -8.36
C PHE A 194 -29.05 -9.27 -9.18
N ALA A 195 -30.25 -9.66 -8.72
CA ALA A 195 -31.13 -10.56 -9.48
C ALA A 195 -31.81 -9.85 -10.66
N GLU A 196 -31.85 -8.51 -10.67
CA GLU A 196 -32.43 -7.72 -11.76
C GLU A 196 -31.51 -7.60 -12.99
N VAL A 197 -30.20 -7.80 -12.80
CA VAL A 197 -29.18 -7.69 -13.86
C VAL A 197 -28.71 -9.02 -14.39
N GLU A 198 -29.12 -10.14 -13.79
CA GLU A 198 -28.81 -11.45 -14.34
C GLU A 198 -29.53 -11.60 -15.69
N PRO A 199 -28.80 -11.79 -16.80
CA PRO A 199 -29.44 -12.12 -18.07
C PRO A 199 -30.21 -13.42 -17.85
N SER A 200 -31.50 -13.42 -18.19
CA SER A 200 -32.29 -14.66 -18.23
C SER A 200 -31.50 -15.69 -19.04
N ALA A 201 -31.05 -16.75 -18.37
CA ALA A 201 -30.37 -17.87 -18.99
C ALA A 201 -31.22 -18.51 -20.10
#